data_AF-A0A0B8P0Z3-F1
#
_entry.id   AF-A0A0B8P0Z3-F1
#
_cell.length_a   1.000
_cell.length_b   1.000
_cell.length_c   1.000
_cell.angle_alpha   90.00
_cell.angle_beta   90.00
_cell.angle_gamma   90.00
#
_symmetry.space_group_name_H-M   'P 1'
#
loop_
_entity.id
_entity.type
_entity.pdbx_description
1 polymer ?
#
loop_
_entity_poly.entity_id
_entity_poly.type
_entity_poly.pdbx_seq_one_letter_code
_entity_poly.pdbx_strand_id
1 'polypeptide(L)'
;MDVFQALHSHRSIRKYKDQAIPEDVLNEVLEAGIRASSSGNMQSYSIIVTKDEKLRQALYEPHMQQSMVVEAPVLLTFCADFRRMRKWLAQSGAPMNFDNFMSFMISAIDATLVSQNVAIAAEAKGLGLCYMGSTLLTVT
;
A
#
# COMPACT_ATOMS: atom_id res chain seq x y z
N MET A 1 -5.32 8.66 -18.67
CA MET A 1 -6.76 8.69 -18.34
C MET A 1 -6.99 9.79 -17.31
N ASP A 2 -8.11 10.51 -17.35
CA ASP A 2 -8.41 11.50 -16.29
C ASP A 2 -8.93 10.82 -15.00
N VAL A 3 -9.06 11.59 -13.91
CA VAL A 3 -9.44 11.04 -12.59
C VAL A 3 -10.84 10.45 -12.55
N PHE A 4 -11.82 11.06 -13.21
CA PHE A 4 -13.21 10.58 -13.19
C PHE A 4 -13.34 9.30 -14.00
N GLN A 5 -12.67 9.25 -15.15
CA GLN A 5 -12.62 8.04 -15.97
C GLN A 5 -11.92 6.89 -15.22
N ALA A 6 -10.83 7.15 -14.48
CA ALA A 6 -10.18 6.14 -13.66
C ALA A 6 -11.15 5.56 -12.61
N LEU A 7 -11.82 6.44 -11.87
CA LEU A 7 -12.78 6.05 -10.83
C LEU A 7 -13.97 5.26 -11.39
N HIS A 8 -14.55 5.71 -12.51
CA HIS A 8 -15.75 5.07 -13.09
C HIS A 8 -15.45 3.76 -13.81
N SER A 9 -14.24 3.57 -14.32
CA SER A 9 -13.84 2.36 -15.05
C SER A 9 -13.19 1.30 -14.16
N HIS A 10 -13.01 1.58 -12.87
CA HIS A 10 -12.37 0.70 -11.91
C HIS A 10 -12.90 -0.73 -11.98
N ARG A 11 -11.98 -1.69 -12.04
CA ARG A 11 -12.28 -3.12 -11.87
C ARG A 11 -11.03 -3.82 -11.38
N SER A 12 -11.20 -4.69 -10.38
CA SER A 12 -10.07 -5.47 -9.88
C SER A 12 -9.53 -6.42 -10.96
N ILE A 13 -8.26 -6.25 -11.30
CA ILE A 13 -7.52 -7.12 -12.23
C ILE A 13 -6.83 -8.22 -11.43
N ARG A 14 -7.01 -9.48 -11.85
CA ARG A 14 -6.46 -10.67 -11.15
C ARG A 14 -5.65 -11.58 -12.05
N LYS A 15 -5.29 -11.09 -13.24
CA LYS A 15 -4.47 -11.80 -14.20
C LYS A 15 -3.51 -10.80 -14.81
N TYR A 16 -2.22 -11.06 -14.69
CA TYR A 16 -1.19 -10.09 -15.04
C TYR A 16 -0.33 -10.59 -16.21
N LYS A 17 0.28 -9.65 -16.93
CA LYS A 17 1.30 -9.99 -17.92
C LYS A 17 2.62 -10.18 -17.18
N ASP A 18 3.46 -11.08 -17.68
CA ASP A 18 4.87 -11.17 -17.30
C ASP A 18 5.65 -10.01 -17.94
N GLN A 19 5.40 -8.81 -17.44
CA GLN A 19 5.99 -7.55 -17.91
C GLN A 19 6.30 -6.68 -16.69
N ALA A 20 7.57 -6.34 -16.52
CA ALA A 20 7.98 -5.43 -15.45
C ALA A 20 7.33 -4.05 -15.62
N ILE A 21 6.99 -3.42 -14.48
CA ILE A 21 6.55 -2.02 -14.45
C ILE A 21 7.82 -1.14 -14.53
N PRO A 22 7.90 -0.18 -15.46
CA PRO A 22 9.00 0.78 -15.50
C PRO A 22 9.14 1.53 -14.16
N GLU A 23 10.38 1.73 -13.70
CA GLU A 23 10.66 2.30 -12.37
C GLU A 23 10.12 3.73 -12.23
N ASP A 24 10.20 4.53 -13.29
CA ASP A 24 9.64 5.87 -13.38
C ASP A 24 8.12 5.89 -13.22
N VAL A 25 7.43 4.95 -13.86
CA VAL A 25 5.97 4.79 -13.72
C VAL A 25 5.60 4.39 -12.30
N LEU A 26 6.32 3.44 -11.70
CA LEU A 26 6.08 3.02 -10.32
C LEU A 26 6.32 4.17 -9.33
N ASN A 27 7.40 4.92 -9.50
CA ASN A 27 7.71 6.08 -8.67
C ASN A 27 6.65 7.17 -8.80
N GLU A 28 6.21 7.50 -10.01
CA GLU A 28 5.15 8.50 -10.23
C GLU A 28 3.83 8.09 -9.54
N VAL A 29 3.46 6.81 -9.62
CA VAL A 29 2.29 6.26 -8.94
C VAL A 29 2.42 6.38 -7.42
N LEU A 30 3.58 6.04 -6.85
CA LEU A 30 3.84 6.15 -5.42
C LEU A 30 3.87 7.61 -4.95
N GLU A 31 4.48 8.51 -5.73
CA GLU A 31 4.53 9.94 -5.47
C GLU A 31 3.13 10.55 -5.44
N ALA A 32 2.25 10.18 -6.37
CA ALA A 32 0.84 10.59 -6.35
C ALA A 32 0.11 10.02 -5.11
N GLY A 33 0.39 8.75 -4.80
CA GLY A 33 -0.13 8.04 -3.63
C GLY A 33 0.10 8.77 -2.30
N ILE A 34 1.36 9.12 -2.02
CA ILE A 34 1.76 9.77 -0.76
C ILE A 34 1.26 11.20 -0.60
N ARG A 35 0.55 11.77 -1.59
CA ARG A 35 -0.16 13.06 -1.47
C ARG A 35 -1.56 12.94 -0.88
N ALA A 36 -1.97 11.76 -0.42
CA ALA A 36 -3.20 11.59 0.34
C ALA A 36 -3.21 12.48 1.60
N SER A 37 -4.42 12.82 2.07
CA SER A 37 -4.57 13.46 3.37
C SER A 37 -4.05 12.56 4.48
N SER A 38 -3.49 13.16 5.53
CA SER A 38 -2.95 12.45 6.69
C SER A 38 -3.27 13.21 7.98
N SER A 39 -3.66 12.47 9.01
CA SER A 39 -4.00 13.03 10.31
C SER A 39 -2.80 13.77 10.92
N GLY A 40 -2.93 15.08 11.12
CA GLY A 40 -1.84 15.91 11.66
C GLY A 40 -0.56 15.89 10.83
N ASN A 41 -0.64 15.51 9.55
CA ASN A 41 0.52 15.26 8.66
C ASN A 41 1.53 14.24 9.23
N MET A 42 1.09 13.34 10.12
CA MET A 42 1.95 12.35 10.76
C MET A 42 2.48 11.31 9.76
N GLN A 43 1.73 11.09 8.67
CA GLN A 43 2.01 10.08 7.65
C GLN A 43 2.24 8.72 8.30
N SER A 44 1.27 8.28 9.13
CA SER A 44 1.35 7.10 9.99
C SER A 44 1.15 5.79 9.22
N TYR A 45 1.90 5.64 8.14
CA TYR A 45 1.90 4.49 7.25
C TYR A 45 3.31 4.23 6.69
N SER A 46 3.51 2.99 6.24
CA SER A 46 4.66 2.59 5.44
C SER A 46 4.17 1.77 4.24
N ILE A 47 4.82 1.94 3.09
CA ILE A 47 4.58 1.15 1.87
C ILE A 47 5.79 0.26 1.64
N ILE A 48 5.61 -1.06 1.63
CA ILE A 48 6.65 -2.02 1.28
C ILE A 48 6.46 -2.43 -0.18
N VAL A 49 7.46 -2.13 -1.01
CA VAL A 49 7.45 -2.42 -2.45
C VAL A 49 8.20 -3.72 -2.70
N THR A 50 7.46 -4.80 -2.97
CA THR A 50 8.05 -6.14 -3.18
C THR A 50 8.13 -6.44 -4.68
N LYS A 51 9.35 -6.37 -5.23
CA LYS A 51 9.67 -6.68 -6.65
C LYS A 51 10.50 -7.96 -6.83
N ASP A 52 11.07 -8.48 -5.75
CA ASP A 52 11.84 -9.72 -5.80
C ASP A 52 10.91 -10.92 -5.94
N GLU A 53 11.20 -11.78 -6.92
CA GLU A 53 10.38 -12.95 -7.25
C GLU A 53 10.34 -13.97 -6.10
N LYS A 54 11.47 -14.19 -5.41
CA LYS A 54 11.54 -15.14 -4.29
C LYS A 54 10.70 -14.65 -3.12
N LEU A 55 10.72 -13.35 -2.83
CA LEU A 55 9.86 -12.74 -1.82
C LEU A 55 8.38 -12.84 -2.20
N ARG A 56 8.00 -12.58 -3.45
CA ARG A 56 6.62 -12.79 -3.91
C ARG A 56 6.20 -14.26 -3.79
N GLN A 57 7.07 -15.20 -4.15
CA GLN A 57 6.81 -16.62 -3.99
C GLN A 57 6.63 -17.03 -2.51
N ALA A 58 7.42 -16.46 -1.61
CA ALA A 58 7.27 -16.68 -0.16
C ALA A 58 5.93 -16.14 0.39
N LEU A 59 5.36 -15.12 -0.26
CA LEU A 59 4.06 -14.53 0.10
C LEU A 59 2.86 -15.29 -0.50
N TYR A 60 3.08 -16.26 -1.39
CA TYR A 60 2.01 -17.00 -2.03
C TYR A 60 1.13 -17.77 -1.03
N GLU A 61 1.74 -18.55 -0.14
CA GLU A 61 1.02 -19.32 0.89
C GLU A 61 0.29 -18.43 1.90
N PRO A 62 0.91 -17.39 2.51
CA PRO A 62 0.22 -16.45 3.40
C PRO A 62 -0.99 -15.75 2.75
N HIS A 63 -0.97 -15.59 1.43
CA HIS A 63 -2.07 -15.00 0.68
C HIS A 63 -3.06 -16.03 0.13
N MET A 64 -3.12 -17.23 0.72
CA MET A 64 -4.06 -18.29 0.36
C MET A 64 -3.89 -18.78 -1.09
N GLN A 65 -2.65 -18.89 -1.57
CA GLN A 65 -2.33 -19.43 -2.88
C GLN A 65 -3.04 -18.68 -4.03
N GLN A 66 -3.31 -17.39 -3.85
CA GLN A 66 -3.87 -16.57 -4.91
C GLN A 66 -2.76 -16.25 -5.92
N SER A 67 -2.93 -16.67 -7.18
CA SER A 67 -1.88 -16.59 -8.22
C SER A 67 -1.41 -15.17 -8.51
N MET A 68 -2.28 -14.17 -8.30
CA MET A 68 -1.96 -12.76 -8.48
C MET A 68 -0.78 -12.26 -7.61
N VAL A 69 -0.39 -12.95 -6.54
CA VAL A 69 0.79 -12.60 -5.73
C VAL A 69 2.07 -12.81 -6.51
N VAL A 70 2.11 -13.90 -7.28
CA VAL A 70 3.31 -14.33 -8.01
C VAL A 70 3.30 -13.83 -9.45
N GLU A 71 2.12 -13.73 -10.07
CA GLU A 71 1.94 -13.22 -11.43
C GLU A 71 2.20 -11.70 -11.53
N ALA A 72 1.81 -10.92 -10.52
CA ALA A 72 2.04 -9.48 -10.57
C ALA A 72 3.53 -9.17 -10.39
N PRO A 73 4.14 -8.30 -11.23
CA PRO A 73 5.56 -7.95 -11.14
C PRO A 73 5.91 -7.14 -9.89
N VAL A 74 4.91 -6.53 -9.24
CA VAL A 74 5.06 -5.71 -8.03
C VAL A 74 3.90 -5.99 -7.08
N LEU A 75 4.22 -6.24 -5.80
CA LEU A 75 3.25 -6.32 -4.72
C LEU A 75 3.51 -5.17 -3.73
N LEU A 76 2.48 -4.38 -3.45
CA LEU A 76 2.54 -3.26 -2.50
C LEU A 76 1.84 -3.64 -1.20
N THR A 77 2.58 -3.64 -0.09
CA THR A 77 2.02 -3.86 1.25
C THR A 77 1.93 -2.52 1.98
N PHE A 78 0.69 -2.13 2.32
CA PHE A 78 0.42 -0.91 3.08
C PHE A 78 0.28 -1.24 4.56
N CYS A 79 1.15 -0.66 5.38
CA CYS A 79 1.21 -0.91 6.81
C CYS A 79 0.74 0.31 7.58
N ALA A 80 -0.15 0.11 8.56
CA ALA A 80 -0.37 1.07 9.64
C ALA A 80 0.93 1.19 10.47
N ASP A 81 1.56 2.37 10.49
CA ASP A 81 2.92 2.51 11.04
C ASP A 81 3.13 3.81 11.84
N PHE A 82 3.27 3.66 13.16
CA PHE A 82 3.66 4.73 14.08
C PHE A 82 5.14 4.73 14.46
N ARG A 83 5.95 3.79 13.94
CA ARG A 83 7.37 3.66 14.31
C ARG A 83 8.15 4.93 14.03
N ARG A 84 7.90 5.59 12.89
CA ARG A 84 8.53 6.88 12.55
C ARG A 84 8.19 7.95 13.59
N MET A 85 6.91 8.10 13.93
CA MET A 85 6.44 9.06 14.92
C MET A 85 7.01 8.79 16.32
N ARG A 86 6.99 7.52 16.78
CA ARG A 86 7.55 7.11 18.08
C ARG A 86 9.04 7.42 18.19
N LYS A 87 9.81 7.22 17.11
CA LYS A 87 11.23 7.60 17.08
C LYS A 87 11.43 9.11 17.22
N TRP A 88 10.59 9.90 16.55
CA TRP A 88 10.67 11.36 16.63
C TRP A 88 10.35 11.88 18.03
N LEU A 89 9.30 11.36 18.67
CA LEU A 89 8.92 11.71 20.05
C LEU A 89 10.03 11.37 21.05
N ALA A 90 10.68 10.21 20.91
CA ALA A 90 11.80 9.82 21.75
C ALA A 90 12.98 10.80 21.61
N GLN A 91 13.27 11.27 20.39
CA GLN A 91 14.32 12.27 20.15
C GLN A 91 13.97 13.64 20.73
N SER A 92 12.70 14.01 20.78
CA SER A 92 12.25 15.28 21.33
C SER A 92 11.99 15.26 22.84
N GLY A 93 12.19 14.12 23.52
CA GLY A 93 11.86 13.95 24.93
C GLY A 93 10.36 14.05 25.23
N ALA A 94 9.50 13.83 24.23
CA ALA A 94 8.05 13.94 24.37
C ALA A 94 7.42 12.60 24.84
N PRO A 95 6.27 12.64 25.54
CA PRO A 95 5.56 11.43 25.97
C PRO A 95 5.12 10.54 24.80
N MET A 96 5.24 9.22 24.98
CA MET A 96 4.82 8.23 23.98
C MET A 96 3.34 7.85 24.16
N ASN A 97 2.44 8.56 23.47
CA ASN A 97 0.98 8.37 23.61
C ASN A 97 0.32 7.63 22.42
N PHE A 98 1.11 7.02 21.54
CA PHE A 98 0.62 6.44 20.28
C PHE A 98 0.52 4.91 20.27
N ASP A 99 0.16 4.32 21.41
CA ASP A 99 -0.01 2.87 21.59
C ASP A 99 -1.40 2.54 22.13
N ASN A 100 -2.42 2.95 21.37
CA ASN A 100 -3.82 2.78 21.73
C ASN A 100 -4.69 2.62 20.48
N PHE A 101 -5.95 2.26 20.69
CA PHE A 101 -6.92 2.03 19.62
C PHE A 101 -7.13 3.25 18.71
N MET A 102 -7.15 4.47 19.28
CA MET A 102 -7.26 5.69 18.49
C MET A 102 -6.09 5.82 17.51
N SER A 103 -4.86 5.55 17.97
CA SER A 103 -3.67 5.58 17.13
C SER A 103 -3.77 4.53 16.04
N PHE A 104 -4.13 3.28 16.38
CA PHE A 104 -4.37 2.23 15.38
C PHE A 104 -5.34 2.67 14.28
N MET A 105 -6.51 3.21 14.66
CA MET A 105 -7.51 3.70 13.72
C MET A 105 -6.97 4.81 12.83
N ILE A 106 -6.24 5.78 13.40
CA ILE A 106 -5.59 6.85 12.63
C ILE A 106 -4.65 6.26 11.57
N SER A 107 -3.74 5.35 11.94
CA SER A 107 -2.81 4.74 10.99
C SER A 107 -3.49 3.85 9.95
N ALA A 108 -4.55 3.13 10.33
CA ALA A 108 -5.31 2.31 9.40
C ALA A 108 -6.03 3.18 8.35
N ILE A 109 -6.60 4.32 8.77
CA ILE A 109 -7.22 5.30 7.88
C ILE A 109 -6.17 5.91 6.95
N ASP A 110 -5.07 6.42 7.49
CA ASP A 110 -3.99 7.03 6.70
C ASP A 110 -3.42 6.03 5.66
N ALA A 111 -3.17 4.77 6.04
CA ALA A 111 -2.72 3.72 5.12
C ALA A 111 -3.75 3.41 4.02
N THR A 112 -5.05 3.41 4.37
CA THR A 112 -6.14 3.19 3.40
C THR A 112 -6.21 4.33 2.39
N LEU A 113 -6.18 5.59 2.84
CA LEU A 113 -6.22 6.77 1.97
C LEU A 113 -5.07 6.78 0.95
N VAL A 114 -3.85 6.51 1.43
CA VAL A 114 -2.66 6.42 0.57
C VAL A 114 -2.80 5.28 -0.42
N SER A 115 -3.24 4.10 0.03
CA SER A 115 -3.44 2.96 -0.86
C SER A 115 -4.44 3.27 -1.99
N GLN A 116 -5.53 4.00 -1.68
CA GLN A 116 -6.55 4.32 -2.67
C GLN A 116 -6.06 5.37 -3.67
N ASN A 117 -5.25 6.34 -3.24
CA ASN A 117 -4.59 7.26 -4.17
C ASN A 117 -3.61 6.52 -5.08
N VAL A 118 -2.82 5.59 -4.54
CA VAL A 118 -1.95 4.72 -5.35
C VAL A 118 -2.79 3.93 -6.37
N ALA A 119 -3.95 3.41 -5.96
CA ALA A 119 -4.81 2.65 -6.85
C ALA A 119 -5.31 3.48 -8.04
N ILE A 120 -5.84 4.68 -7.77
CA ILE A 120 -6.31 5.59 -8.82
C ILE A 120 -5.17 6.01 -9.75
N ALA A 121 -4.00 6.31 -9.19
CA ALA A 121 -2.83 6.69 -9.99
C ALA A 121 -2.33 5.55 -10.88
N ALA A 122 -2.29 4.31 -10.36
CA ALA A 122 -1.93 3.12 -11.12
C ALA A 122 -2.88 2.89 -12.30
N GLU A 123 -4.20 2.95 -12.05
CA GLU A 123 -5.21 2.81 -13.10
C GLU A 123 -5.12 3.94 -14.13
N ALA A 124 -4.88 5.18 -13.70
CA ALA A 124 -4.68 6.33 -14.59
C ALA A 124 -3.47 6.16 -15.54
N LYS A 125 -2.46 5.38 -15.12
CA LYS A 125 -1.28 4.95 -15.91
C LYS A 125 -1.53 3.67 -16.72
N GLY A 126 -2.74 3.13 -16.70
CA GLY A 126 -3.13 1.94 -17.46
C GLY A 126 -2.70 0.62 -16.81
N LEU A 127 -2.28 0.65 -15.53
CA LEU A 127 -1.96 -0.56 -14.78
C LEU A 127 -3.24 -1.20 -14.22
N GLY A 128 -3.25 -2.52 -14.14
CA GLY A 128 -4.26 -3.27 -13.41
C GLY A 128 -3.86 -3.46 -11.96
N LEU A 129 -4.84 -3.53 -11.05
CA LEU A 129 -4.60 -3.84 -9.64
C LEU A 129 -5.76 -4.61 -9.02
N CYS A 130 -5.49 -5.26 -7.89
CA CYS A 130 -6.53 -5.72 -6.97
C CYS A 130 -6.03 -5.60 -5.53
N TYR A 131 -6.93 -5.19 -4.63
CA TYR A 131 -6.65 -5.26 -3.21
C TYR A 131 -6.64 -6.69 -2.71
N MET A 132 -5.76 -6.94 -1.73
CA MET A 132 -5.61 -8.23 -1.09
C MET A 132 -5.82 -8.12 0.42
N GLY A 133 -7.06 -8.39 0.85
CA GLY A 133 -7.40 -8.45 2.27
C GLY A 133 -6.78 -9.65 3.00
N SER A 134 -6.28 -10.65 2.27
CA SER A 134 -5.61 -11.82 2.85
C SER A 134 -4.39 -11.47 3.71
N THR A 135 -3.80 -10.29 3.52
CA THR A 135 -2.75 -9.74 4.40
C THR A 135 -3.16 -9.68 5.88
N LEU A 136 -4.45 -9.52 6.17
CA LEU A 136 -4.98 -9.43 7.54
C LEU A 136 -5.30 -10.79 8.16
N LEU A 137 -5.15 -11.87 7.40
CA LEU A 137 -5.41 -13.20 7.93
C LEU A 137 -4.31 -13.58 8.93
N THR A 138 -4.72 -13.80 10.17
CA THR A 138 -3.93 -14.55 11.12
C THR A 138 -4.13 -16.02 10.80
N VAL A 139 -3.14 -16.67 10.19
CA VAL A 139 -3.11 -18.13 10.11
C VAL A 139 -2.81 -18.63 11.52
N THR A 140 -3.86 -19.03 12.24
CA THR A 140 -3.78 -19.75 13.53
C THR A 140 -3.34 -21.19 13.31
#